data_AF-A0A4R8XHK2-F1
#
_entry.id   AF-A0A4R8XHK2-F1
#
_cell.length_a   1.000
_cell.length_b   1.000
_cell.length_c   1.000
_cell.angle_alpha   90.00
_cell.angle_beta   90.00
_cell.angle_gamma   90.00
#
_symmetry.space_group_name_H-M   'P 1'
#
loop_
_entity.id
_entity.type
_entity.pdbx_description
1 polymer ?
#
loop_
_entity_poly.entity_id
_entity_poly.type
_entity_poly.pdbx_seq_one_letter_code
_entity_poly.pdbx_strand_id
1 'polypeptide(L)'
;MPRFNLAIDRASGKRVAKPSTPVSVTIPLDAGAPAERNRDPRLAVKHLQKFAYKSEEHQKHFGMRSLVESANKTLKAKNFEDLANVSKRSGRGFAFNYLAATLAAVSANLRKTYDFFVKAAELDLGEKLFRERRRKEATGTPLSPHSTLPVLAPPQ
;
A
#
# COMPACT_ATOMS: atom_id res chain seq x y z
N MET A 1 28.72 -18.08 6.83
CA MET A 1 27.88 -19.18 7.33
C MET A 1 26.69 -18.58 8.07
N PRO A 2 25.44 -18.68 7.58
CA PRO A 2 24.28 -18.16 8.31
C PRO A 2 23.86 -19.14 9.41
N ARG A 3 23.72 -18.66 10.65
CA ARG A 3 23.23 -19.43 11.79
C ARG A 3 21.70 -19.41 11.77
N PHE A 4 21.07 -20.54 11.48
CA PHE A 4 19.63 -20.72 11.65
C PHE A 4 19.38 -21.12 13.12
N ASN A 5 18.54 -20.36 13.83
CA ASN A 5 18.14 -20.71 15.19
C ASN A 5 17.23 -21.94 15.17
N LEU A 6 17.72 -23.09 15.66
CA LEU A 6 16.91 -24.30 15.85
C LEU A 6 16.04 -24.15 17.10
N ALA A 7 14.71 -24.24 16.96
CA ALA A 7 13.80 -24.35 18.09
C ALA A 7 13.65 -25.83 18.50
N ILE A 8 13.99 -26.14 19.75
CA ILE A 8 13.84 -27.45 20.37
C ILE A 8 12.75 -27.34 21.44
N ASP A 9 11.82 -28.29 21.45
CA ASP A 9 10.79 -28.36 22.50
C ASP A 9 11.43 -28.84 23.81
N ARG A 10 11.24 -28.05 24.87
CA ARG A 10 11.87 -28.26 26.19
C ARG A 10 11.37 -29.51 26.89
N ALA A 11 10.12 -29.92 26.64
CA ALA A 11 9.52 -31.08 27.32
C ALA A 11 9.89 -32.41 26.64
N SER A 12 9.94 -32.43 25.30
CA SER A 12 10.18 -33.65 24.54
C SER A 12 11.62 -33.80 24.04
N GLY A 13 12.44 -32.74 24.10
CA GLY A 13 13.80 -32.71 23.55
C GLY A 13 13.84 -32.85 22.02
N LYS A 14 12.69 -32.93 21.36
CA LYS A 14 12.58 -33.10 19.91
C LYS A 14 12.59 -31.74 19.23
N ARG A 15 13.04 -31.73 17.98
CA ARG A 15 13.00 -30.54 17.13
C ARG A 15 11.56 -30.15 16.86
N VAL A 16 11.23 -28.87 17.03
CA VAL A 16 9.93 -28.33 16.64
C VAL A 16 9.88 -28.33 15.12
N ALA A 17 8.91 -29.03 14.54
CA ALA A 17 8.70 -29.02 13.10
C ALA A 17 8.44 -27.58 12.63
N LYS A 18 9.11 -27.16 11.56
CA LYS A 18 8.87 -25.84 10.97
C LYS A 18 7.38 -25.77 10.58
N PRO A 19 6.61 -24.78 11.05
CA PRO A 19 5.20 -24.68 10.68
C PRO A 19 5.11 -24.55 9.16
N SER A 20 4.36 -25.46 8.55
CA SER A 20 4.05 -25.40 7.12
C SER A 20 3.01 -24.30 6.93
N THR A 21 3.48 -23.09 6.61
CA THR A 21 2.57 -22.03 6.18
C THR A 21 2.15 -22.33 4.76
N PRO A 22 0.84 -22.38 4.45
CA PRO A 22 0.40 -22.56 3.08
C PRO A 22 0.93 -21.41 2.22
N VAL A 23 1.34 -21.72 0.98
CA VAL A 23 1.88 -20.75 0.01
C VAL A 23 0.87 -19.64 -0.30
N SER A 24 -0.43 -19.96 -0.21
CA SER A 24 -1.53 -19.03 -0.31
C SER A 24 -2.67 -19.43 0.63
N VAL A 25 -3.38 -18.44 1.16
CA VAL A 25 -4.67 -18.64 1.84
C VAL A 25 -5.75 -18.16 0.88
N THR A 26 -6.62 -19.08 0.44
CA THR A 26 -7.81 -18.71 -0.32
C THR A 26 -8.83 -18.15 0.64
N ILE A 27 -9.02 -16.83 0.60
CA ILE A 27 -10.14 -16.20 1.29
C ILE A 27 -11.40 -16.56 0.49
N PRO A 28 -12.43 -17.16 1.12
CA PRO A 28 -13.66 -17.49 0.41
C PRO A 28 -14.29 -16.23 -0.18
N LEU A 29 -14.91 -16.35 -1.35
CA LEU A 29 -15.60 -15.25 -2.04
C LEU A 29 -16.69 -14.60 -1.15
N ASP A 30 -17.20 -15.38 -0.19
CA ASP A 30 -18.20 -14.97 0.79
C ASP A 30 -17.60 -14.31 2.05
N ALA A 31 -16.29 -14.12 2.10
CA ALA A 31 -15.66 -13.37 3.19
C ALA A 31 -16.12 -11.92 3.14
N GLY A 32 -17.19 -11.60 3.87
CA GLY A 32 -17.84 -10.29 3.85
C GLY A 32 -19.26 -10.30 3.29
N ALA A 33 -19.77 -11.45 2.82
CA ALA A 33 -21.22 -11.63 2.66
C ALA A 33 -21.89 -11.46 4.04
N PRO A 34 -23.05 -10.78 4.12
CA PRO A 34 -23.75 -10.60 5.38
C PRO A 34 -24.25 -11.96 5.89
N ALA A 35 -23.45 -12.65 6.68
CA ALA A 35 -23.93 -13.76 7.51
C ALA A 35 -24.95 -13.18 8.52
N GLU A 36 -25.91 -13.97 8.99
CA GLU A 36 -26.91 -13.51 9.98
C GLU A 36 -26.28 -12.86 11.22
N ARG A 37 -25.03 -13.23 11.54
CA ARG A 37 -24.22 -12.72 12.65
C ARG A 37 -23.56 -11.35 12.39
N ASN A 38 -23.54 -10.86 11.16
CA ASN A 38 -22.91 -9.60 10.70
C ASN A 38 -23.91 -8.79 9.87
N ARG A 39 -25.02 -8.36 10.50
CA ARG A 39 -26.02 -7.47 9.88
C ARG A 39 -25.52 -6.03 9.69
N ASP A 40 -24.47 -5.64 10.39
CA ASP A 40 -23.88 -4.31 10.27
C ASP A 40 -22.94 -4.25 9.04
N PRO A 41 -23.27 -3.46 7.99
CA PRO A 41 -22.43 -3.33 6.80
C PRO A 41 -21.05 -2.70 7.08
N ARG A 42 -20.84 -2.19 8.30
CA ARG A 42 -19.54 -1.71 8.80
C ARG A 42 -18.58 -2.83 9.22
N LEU A 43 -19.09 -4.05 9.44
CA LEU A 43 -18.32 -5.25 9.83
C LEU A 43 -17.93 -6.13 8.64
N ALA A 44 -18.46 -5.88 7.44
CA ALA A 44 -17.80 -6.31 6.20
C ALA A 44 -16.39 -5.72 6.26
N VAL A 45 -15.38 -6.60 6.36
CA VAL A 45 -14.00 -6.22 6.70
C VAL A 45 -13.63 -4.97 5.88
N LYS A 46 -13.46 -3.83 6.57
CA LYS A 46 -13.28 -2.50 5.96
C LYS A 46 -12.13 -2.44 4.93
N HIS A 47 -11.22 -3.41 5.03
CA HIS A 47 -10.05 -3.57 4.16
C HIS A 47 -10.11 -4.86 3.32
N LEU A 48 -11.28 -5.48 3.17
CA LEU A 48 -11.41 -6.68 2.35
C LEU A 48 -11.18 -6.29 0.89
N GLN A 49 -10.18 -6.90 0.31
CA GLN A 49 -9.88 -6.74 -1.09
C GLN A 49 -10.84 -7.65 -1.86
N LYS A 50 -11.82 -7.07 -2.58
CA LYS A 50 -12.82 -7.81 -3.37
C LYS A 50 -12.18 -8.74 -4.40
N PHE A 51 -11.10 -8.30 -5.02
CA PHE A 51 -10.38 -9.04 -6.05
C PHE A 51 -9.15 -9.72 -5.46
N ALA A 52 -8.85 -10.94 -5.92
CA ALA A 52 -7.64 -11.66 -5.52
C ALA A 52 -6.38 -10.82 -5.83
N TYR A 53 -5.41 -10.81 -4.90
CA TYR A 53 -4.18 -10.03 -5.08
C TYR A 53 -3.45 -10.43 -6.36
N LYS A 54 -3.16 -9.44 -7.21
CA LYS A 54 -2.54 -9.57 -8.55
C LYS A 54 -3.42 -10.19 -9.66
N SER A 55 -4.70 -10.47 -9.43
CA SER A 55 -5.59 -10.83 -10.54
C SER A 55 -5.72 -9.68 -11.56
N GLU A 56 -6.17 -9.97 -12.78
CA GLU A 56 -6.40 -8.94 -13.79
C GLU A 56 -7.39 -7.87 -13.32
N GLU A 57 -8.48 -8.30 -12.67
CA GLU A 57 -9.47 -7.41 -12.08
C GLU A 57 -8.89 -6.56 -10.95
N HIS A 58 -8.07 -7.17 -10.08
CA HIS A 58 -7.35 -6.41 -9.07
C HIS A 58 -6.47 -5.37 -9.73
N GLN A 59 -5.68 -5.70 -10.75
CA GLN A 59 -4.78 -4.74 -11.41
C GLN A 59 -5.54 -3.59 -12.08
N LYS A 60 -6.69 -3.86 -12.71
CA LYS A 60 -7.56 -2.82 -13.30
C LYS A 60 -8.08 -1.83 -12.26
N HIS A 61 -8.43 -2.31 -11.06
CA HIS A 61 -9.00 -1.49 -9.99
C HIS A 61 -7.96 -1.01 -8.95
N PHE A 62 -6.77 -1.61 -8.94
CA PHE A 62 -5.71 -1.33 -8.00
C PHE A 62 -5.04 -0.01 -8.38
N GLY A 63 -5.20 0.99 -7.51
CA GLY A 63 -4.75 2.35 -7.78
C GLY A 63 -5.89 3.32 -8.07
N MET A 64 -7.12 2.82 -8.29
CA MET A 64 -8.33 3.65 -8.31
C MET A 64 -8.76 4.14 -6.91
N ARG A 65 -7.84 4.13 -5.92
CA ARG A 65 -8.12 4.67 -4.58
C ARG A 65 -8.57 6.12 -4.71
N SER A 66 -9.59 6.48 -3.92
CA SER A 66 -10.10 7.84 -3.92
C SER A 66 -8.98 8.83 -3.64
N LEU A 67 -8.81 9.80 -4.54
CA LEU A 67 -7.85 10.90 -4.39
C LEU A 67 -8.07 11.63 -3.06
N VAL A 68 -9.32 11.65 -2.58
CA VAL A 68 -9.71 12.22 -1.28
C VAL A 68 -9.07 11.47 -0.12
N GLU A 69 -9.03 10.14 -0.14
CA GLU A 69 -8.38 9.35 0.92
C GLU A 69 -6.86 9.57 0.95
N SER A 70 -6.25 9.63 -0.23
CA SER A 70 -4.82 9.90 -0.37
C SER A 70 -4.47 11.31 0.12
N ALA A 71 -5.27 12.32 -0.26
CA ALA A 71 -5.12 13.70 0.23
C ALA A 71 -5.32 13.78 1.75
N ASN A 72 -6.38 13.16 2.27
CA ASN A 72 -6.65 13.11 3.71
C ASN A 72 -5.52 12.43 4.49
N LYS A 73 -4.94 11.35 3.94
CA LYS A 73 -3.78 10.68 4.55
C LYS A 73 -2.58 11.62 4.63
N THR A 74 -2.36 12.42 3.58
CA THR A 74 -1.25 13.40 3.54
C THR A 74 -1.44 14.46 4.61
N LEU A 75 -2.61 15.08 4.71
CA LEU A 75 -2.92 16.12 5.70
C LEU A 75 -2.87 15.61 7.14
N LYS A 76 -3.21 14.34 7.35
CA LYS A 76 -3.18 13.68 8.66
C LYS A 76 -1.81 13.12 9.02
N ALA A 77 -0.83 13.14 8.11
CA ALA A 77 0.48 12.56 8.36
C ALA A 77 1.27 13.37 9.39
N LYS A 78 1.99 12.68 10.27
CA LYS A 78 2.74 13.29 11.38
C LYS A 78 3.89 14.20 10.94
N ASN A 79 4.38 14.02 9.71
CA ASN A 79 5.61 14.64 9.24
C ASN A 79 5.48 16.14 9.01
N PHE A 80 4.29 16.61 8.63
CA PHE A 80 4.09 17.98 8.17
C PHE A 80 2.93 18.64 8.90
N GLU A 81 1.71 18.51 8.38
CA GLU A 81 0.55 19.21 8.92
C GLU A 81 0.00 18.56 10.21
N ASP A 82 0.20 17.25 10.39
CA ASP A 82 -0.18 16.46 11.58
C ASP A 82 -1.58 16.80 12.10
N LEU A 83 -2.54 17.00 11.16
CA LEU A 83 -3.89 17.40 11.48
C LEU A 83 -4.66 16.32 12.27
N ALA A 84 -4.13 15.11 12.36
CA ALA A 84 -4.67 14.08 13.23
C ALA A 84 -4.43 14.39 14.72
N ASN A 85 -3.35 15.08 15.06
CA ASN A 85 -2.98 15.39 16.42
C ASN A 85 -3.86 16.52 16.98
N VAL A 86 -4.62 16.20 18.03
CA VAL A 86 -5.53 17.16 18.68
C VAL A 86 -4.72 18.21 19.45
N SER A 87 -3.59 17.84 20.04
CA SER A 87 -2.76 18.77 20.83
C SER A 87 -2.12 19.88 19.99
N LYS A 88 -1.87 19.61 18.69
CA LYS A 88 -1.39 20.62 17.73
C LYS A 88 -2.50 21.53 17.19
N ARG A 89 -3.76 21.21 17.49
CA ARG A 89 -4.96 22.00 17.18
C ARG A 89 -5.58 22.51 18.47
N SER A 90 -4.77 23.13 19.32
CA SER A 90 -5.15 23.51 20.69
C SER A 90 -6.30 24.52 20.76
N GLY A 91 -6.54 25.28 19.68
CA GLY A 91 -7.68 26.20 19.61
C GLY A 91 -9.00 25.45 19.62
N ARG A 92 -9.86 25.82 20.58
CA ARG A 92 -11.18 25.22 20.77
C ARG A 92 -12.19 25.85 19.82
N GLY A 93 -13.14 25.04 19.35
CA GLY A 93 -14.26 25.49 18.53
C GLY A 93 -14.11 25.18 17.04
N PHE A 94 -15.25 25.17 16.34
CA PHE A 94 -15.31 24.80 14.92
C PHE A 94 -14.51 25.77 14.05
N ALA A 95 -14.62 27.08 14.27
CA ALA A 95 -13.94 28.10 13.46
C ALA A 95 -12.41 27.91 13.42
N PHE A 96 -11.78 27.69 14.59
CA PHE A 96 -10.34 27.46 14.65
C PHE A 96 -9.94 26.16 13.94
N ASN A 97 -10.72 25.10 14.10
CA ASN A 97 -10.48 23.84 13.39
C ASN A 97 -10.58 23.99 11.87
N TYR A 98 -11.54 24.79 11.38
CA TYR A 98 -11.64 25.12 9.95
C TYR A 98 -10.42 25.91 9.46
N LEU A 99 -9.96 26.91 10.22
CA LEU A 99 -8.75 27.67 9.86
C LEU A 99 -7.50 26.78 9.85
N ALA A 100 -7.31 25.93 10.86
CA ALA A 100 -6.17 25.01 10.91
C ALA A 100 -6.20 24.00 9.76
N ALA A 101 -7.38 23.44 9.44
CA ALA A 101 -7.53 22.49 8.34
C ALA A 101 -7.31 23.13 6.96
N THR A 102 -7.82 24.36 6.76
CA THR A 102 -7.63 25.09 5.49
C THR A 102 -6.17 25.49 5.30
N LEU A 103 -5.50 25.99 6.34
CA LEU A 103 -4.07 26.32 6.27
C LEU A 103 -3.22 25.07 5.99
N ALA A 104 -3.52 23.94 6.63
CA ALA A 104 -2.90 22.65 6.35
C ALA A 104 -3.10 22.19 4.89
N ALA A 105 -4.31 22.38 4.35
CA ALA A 105 -4.58 22.04 2.95
C ALA A 105 -3.76 22.93 1.99
N VAL A 106 -3.68 24.24 2.26
CA VAL A 106 -2.88 25.17 1.46
C VAL A 106 -1.40 24.81 1.55
N SER A 107 -0.85 24.56 2.74
CA SER A 107 0.56 24.20 2.90
C SER A 107 0.92 22.90 2.18
N ALA A 108 0.05 21.89 2.26
CA ALA A 108 0.27 20.61 1.57
C ALA A 108 0.24 20.77 0.05
N ASN A 109 -0.62 21.65 -0.47
CA ASN A 109 -0.68 21.94 -1.90
C ASN A 109 0.57 22.69 -2.38
N LEU A 110 1.02 23.72 -1.64
CA LEU A 110 2.25 24.44 -1.96
C LEU A 110 3.47 23.51 -2.01
N ARG A 111 3.58 22.59 -1.05
CA ARG A 111 4.66 21.58 -1.05
C ARG A 111 4.60 20.68 -2.27
N LYS A 112 3.41 20.21 -2.67
CA LYS A 112 3.25 19.40 -3.88
C LYS A 112 3.65 20.16 -5.14
N THR A 113 3.29 21.42 -5.24
CA THR A 113 3.68 22.28 -6.37
C THR A 113 5.19 22.47 -6.42
N TYR A 114 5.83 22.73 -5.27
CA TYR A 114 7.28 22.82 -5.17
C TYR A 114 7.97 21.50 -5.58
N ASP A 115 7.55 20.37 -5.00
CA ASP A 115 8.09 19.05 -5.31
C ASP A 115 7.91 18.70 -6.79
N PHE A 116 6.83 19.17 -7.42
CA PHE A 116 6.59 18.99 -8.85
C PHE A 116 7.63 19.75 -9.67
N PHE A 117 7.87 21.03 -9.37
CA PHE A 117 8.86 21.82 -10.11
C PHE A 117 10.29 21.32 -9.91
N VAL A 118 10.64 20.89 -8.68
CA VAL A 118 11.95 20.28 -8.42
C VAL A 118 12.15 19.03 -9.28
N LYS A 119 11.16 18.12 -9.28
CA LYS A 119 11.23 16.90 -10.10
C LYS A 119 11.21 17.17 -11.60
N ALA A 120 10.48 18.20 -12.04
CA ALA A 120 10.48 18.62 -13.44
C ALA A 120 11.87 19.12 -13.84
N ALA A 121 12.50 19.95 -13.01
CA ALA A 121 13.85 20.43 -13.23
C ALA A 121 14.90 19.28 -13.23
N GLU A 122 14.81 18.34 -12.29
CA GLU A 122 15.66 17.12 -12.26
C GLU A 122 15.53 16.31 -13.56
N LEU A 123 14.30 16.13 -14.06
CA LEU A 123 14.04 15.45 -15.33
C LEU A 123 14.64 16.19 -16.53
N ASP A 124 14.48 17.52 -16.58
CA ASP A 124 14.99 18.36 -17.67
C ASP A 124 16.54 18.40 -17.69
N LEU A 125 17.19 18.28 -16.53
CA LEU A 125 18.65 18.15 -16.40
C LEU A 125 19.18 16.79 -16.89
N GLY A 126 18.32 15.92 -17.41
CA GLY A 126 18.71 14.63 -17.97
C GLY A 126 18.96 13.55 -16.91
N GLU A 127 18.66 13.82 -15.63
CA GLU A 127 18.53 12.76 -14.64
C GLU A 127 17.31 11.93 -15.02
N LYS A 128 17.54 10.83 -15.74
CA LYS A 128 16.54 9.77 -15.83
C LYS A 128 16.20 9.42 -14.39
N LEU A 129 14.96 9.68 -13.97
CA LEU A 129 14.41 9.13 -12.74
C LEU A 129 14.46 7.60 -12.87
N PHE A 130 15.63 7.02 -12.57
CA PHE A 130 15.84 5.59 -12.52
C PHE A 130 15.04 5.13 -11.33
N ARG A 131 13.76 4.85 -11.58
CA ARG A 131 12.94 4.13 -10.64
C ARG A 131 13.51 2.73 -10.62
N GLU A 132 14.49 2.51 -9.74
CA GLU A 132 15.18 1.24 -9.65
C GLU A 132 14.14 0.13 -9.49
N ARG A 133 14.18 -0.85 -10.38
CA ARG A 133 13.17 -1.91 -10.43
C ARG A 133 13.27 -2.67 -9.12
N ARG A 134 12.24 -2.54 -8.27
CA ARG A 134 12.17 -3.24 -6.96
C ARG A 134 12.27 -4.76 -7.09
N ARG A 135 11.89 -5.32 -8.25
CA ARG A 135 11.99 -6.75 -8.51
C ARG A 135 13.38 -7.06 -9.05
N LYS A 136 14.16 -7.76 -8.23
CA LYS A 136 15.51 -8.24 -8.55
C LYS A 136 15.48 -9.77 -8.68
N GLU A 137 16.33 -10.30 -9.56
CA GLU A 137 16.62 -11.72 -9.64
C GLU A 137 17.41 -12.16 -8.40
N ALA A 138 17.58 -13.48 -8.19
CA ALA A 138 18.34 -14.01 -7.05
C ALA A 138 19.79 -13.48 -6.98
N THR A 139 20.34 -13.08 -8.12
CA THR A 139 21.68 -12.50 -8.30
C THR A 139 21.76 -10.99 -8.00
N GLY A 140 20.64 -10.35 -7.65
CA GLY A 140 20.57 -8.91 -7.32
C GLY A 140 20.45 -7.97 -8.53
N THR A 141 20.42 -8.51 -9.74
CA THR A 141 20.16 -7.78 -10.99
C THR A 141 18.68 -7.45 -11.14
N PRO A 142 18.30 -6.28 -11.69
CA PRO A 142 16.89 -5.99 -11.96
C PRO A 142 16.33 -6.98 -12.99
N LEU A 143 15.16 -7.57 -12.70
CA LEU A 143 14.49 -8.53 -13.58
C LEU A 143 14.31 -7.96 -14.99
N SER A 144 14.61 -8.73 -16.03
CA SER A 144 14.38 -8.33 -17.42
C SER A 144 12.87 -8.17 -17.70
N PRO A 145 12.45 -7.23 -18.58
CA PRO A 145 11.07 -7.18 -19.01
C PRO A 145 10.72 -8.49 -19.72
N HIS A 146 9.59 -9.10 -19.37
CA HIS A 146 9.10 -10.27 -20.10
C HIS A 146 8.93 -9.86 -21.57
N SER A 147 9.70 -10.49 -22.46
CA SER A 147 9.46 -10.40 -23.90
C SER A 147 8.04 -10.88 -24.15
N THR A 148 7.20 -10.03 -24.73
CA THR A 148 5.88 -10.43 -25.21
C THR A 148 6.04 -11.66 -26.10
N LEU A 149 5.39 -12.76 -25.73
CA LEU A 149 5.35 -13.96 -26.56
C LEU A 149 4.76 -13.57 -27.93
N PRO A 150 5.32 -14.07 -29.05
CA PRO A 150 4.77 -13.79 -30.37
C PRO A 150 3.30 -14.24 -30.40
N VAL A 151 2.43 -13.41 -30.98
CA VAL A 151 1.01 -13.68 -31.13
C VAL A 151 0.86 -14.98 -31.93
N LEU A 152 0.37 -16.04 -31.29
CA LEU A 152 0.01 -17.29 -31.97
C LEU A 152 -1.07 -16.98 -32.99
N ALA A 153 -0.81 -17.30 -34.26
CA ALA A 153 -1.78 -17.13 -35.33
C ALA A 153 -3.07 -17.93 -35.03
N PRO A 154 -4.25 -17.39 -35.39
CA PRO A 154 -5.51 -18.07 -35.13
C PRO A 154 -5.57 -19.43 -35.87
N PRO A 155 -6.19 -20.46 -35.25
CA PRO A 155 -6.33 -21.77 -35.86
C PRO A 155 -7.16 -21.67 -37.15
N GLN A 156 -6.73 -22.40 -38.20
CA GLN A 156 -7.45 -22.57 -39.47
C GLN A 156 -8.58 -23.57 -39.34
#